data_AF-A0A090RDV4-F1
#
_entry.id   AF-A0A090RDV4-F1
#
_cell.length_a   1.000
_cell.length_b   1.000
_cell.length_c   1.000
_cell.angle_alpha   90.00
_cell.angle_beta   90.00
_cell.angle_gamma   90.00
#
_symmetry.space_group_name_H-M   'P 1'
#
loop_
_entity.id
_entity.type
_entity.pdbx_description
1 polymer ?
#
loop_
_entity_poly.entity_id
_entity_poly.type
_entity_poly.pdbx_seq_one_letter_code
_entity_poly.pdbx_strand_id
1 'polypeptide(L)'
;MAGNKKNNRREEILQALAQMLESAQGSQRITTAKLAAQVGVSEAALYRHFPSKARMFEGLIEFIEDTITTRINRILDDEKDTLNRLRMVLQLILTFAERNPGLTRIMTGHA
;
A
#
# COMPACT_ATOMS: atom_id res chain seq x y z
N MET A 1 22.94 -18.91 -5.65
CA MET A 1 21.80 -18.27 -4.96
C MET A 1 21.33 -17.07 -5.78
N ALA A 2 20.33 -17.26 -6.65
CA ALA A 2 19.92 -16.26 -7.66
C ALA A 2 18.39 -16.04 -7.66
N GLY A 3 17.80 -15.95 -6.47
CA GLY A 3 16.36 -15.75 -6.30
C GLY A 3 16.06 -14.96 -5.04
N ASN A 4 16.28 -13.64 -5.07
CA ASN A 4 15.64 -12.72 -4.10
C ASN A 4 15.55 -11.25 -4.53
N LYS A 5 16.11 -10.85 -5.69
CA LYS A 5 16.09 -9.45 -6.15
C LYS A 5 14.79 -9.01 -6.85
N LYS A 6 13.99 -9.96 -7.35
CA LYS A 6 12.75 -9.67 -8.11
C LYS A 6 11.57 -9.27 -7.22
N ASN A 7 11.41 -9.88 -6.03
CA ASN A 7 10.34 -9.51 -5.10
C ASN A 7 10.52 -8.10 -4.55
N ASN A 8 11.76 -7.72 -4.24
CA ASN A 8 12.06 -6.39 -3.71
C ASN A 8 11.66 -5.26 -4.66
N ARG A 9 11.81 -5.43 -5.99
CA ARG A 9 11.49 -4.34 -6.93
C ARG A 9 10.00 -4.03 -7.00
N ARG A 10 9.13 -5.06 -6.93
CA ARG A 10 7.68 -4.87 -6.95
C ARG A 10 7.24 -4.11 -5.69
N GLU A 11 7.77 -4.51 -4.54
CA GLU A 11 7.51 -3.86 -3.25
C GLU A 11 8.05 -2.42 -3.21
N GLU A 12 9.27 -2.16 -3.70
CA GLU A 12 9.83 -0.81 -3.81
C GLU A 12 8.94 0.13 -4.65
N ILE A 13 8.34 -0.38 -5.73
CA ILE A 13 7.40 0.39 -6.57
C ILE A 13 6.11 0.70 -5.79
N LEU A 14 5.57 -0.26 -5.04
CA LEU A 14 4.36 -0.05 -4.23
C LEU A 14 4.62 0.93 -3.08
N GLN A 15 5.78 0.84 -2.43
CA GLN A 15 6.20 1.78 -1.39
C GLN A 15 6.36 3.20 -1.94
N ALA A 16 7.00 3.36 -3.11
CA ALA A 16 7.10 4.66 -3.76
C ALA A 16 5.72 5.21 -4.12
N LEU A 17 4.82 4.38 -4.65
CA LEU A 17 3.45 4.77 -4.96
C LEU A 17 2.69 5.21 -3.69
N ALA A 18 2.83 4.48 -2.59
CA ALA A 18 2.24 4.84 -1.29
C ALA A 18 2.76 6.20 -0.80
N GLN A 19 4.08 6.43 -0.85
CA GLN A 19 4.68 7.71 -0.47
C GLN A 19 4.18 8.88 -1.34
N MET A 20 4.02 8.65 -2.65
CA MET A 20 3.47 9.67 -3.54
C MET A 20 2.03 10.04 -3.16
N LEU A 21 1.20 9.06 -2.79
CA LEU A 21 -0.18 9.26 -2.36
C LEU A 21 -0.29 10.04 -1.05
N GLU A 22 0.65 9.83 -0.12
CA GLU A 22 0.71 10.55 1.16
C GLU A 22 1.35 11.94 1.05
N SER A 23 2.05 12.23 -0.04
CA SER A 23 2.63 13.55 -0.25
C SER A 23 1.54 14.63 -0.37
N ALA A 24 1.90 15.90 -0.10
CA ALA A 24 1.00 17.03 -0.32
C ALA A 24 0.49 17.16 -1.76
N GLN A 25 1.19 16.54 -2.72
CA GLN A 25 0.80 16.44 -4.14
C GLN A 25 0.02 15.16 -4.46
N GLY A 26 -0.25 14.29 -3.49
CA GLY A 26 -1.00 13.04 -3.69
C GLY A 26 -2.47 13.24 -4.04
N SER A 27 -3.00 14.46 -3.87
CA SER A 27 -4.27 14.92 -4.44
C SER A 27 -4.18 15.25 -5.94
N GLN A 28 -2.97 15.45 -6.47
CA GLN A 28 -2.71 15.64 -7.88
C GLN A 28 -2.52 14.28 -8.58
N ARG A 29 -2.81 14.25 -9.88
CA ARG A 29 -2.73 13.04 -10.70
C ARG A 29 -1.32 12.42 -10.67
N ILE A 30 -1.19 11.25 -10.05
CA ILE A 30 0.02 10.42 -10.14
C ILE A 30 0.18 9.90 -11.57
N THR A 31 1.38 10.06 -12.13
CA THR A 31 1.75 9.53 -13.45
C THR A 31 2.80 8.44 -13.32
N THR A 32 2.77 7.48 -14.22
CA THR A 32 3.74 6.37 -14.30
C THR A 32 5.17 6.89 -14.55
N ALA A 33 5.32 7.97 -15.31
CA ALA A 33 6.60 8.66 -15.48
C ALA A 33 7.17 9.22 -14.17
N LYS A 34 6.34 9.90 -13.34
CA LYS A 34 6.76 10.41 -12.03
C LYS A 34 7.12 9.27 -11.08
N LEU A 35 6.32 8.20 -11.06
CA LEU A 35 6.58 7.02 -10.25
C LEU A 35 7.89 6.33 -10.65
N ALA A 36 8.13 6.15 -11.95
CA ALA A 36 9.36 5.57 -12.45
C ALA A 36 10.59 6.42 -12.06
N ALA A 37 10.49 7.74 -12.16
CA ALA A 37 11.52 8.67 -11.72
C ALA A 37 11.81 8.55 -10.21
N GLN A 38 10.77 8.46 -9.37
CA GLN A 38 10.92 8.31 -7.92
C GLN A 38 11.56 6.98 -7.52
N VAL A 39 11.28 5.89 -8.26
CA VAL A 39 11.90 4.57 -8.04
C VAL A 39 13.31 4.49 -8.64
N GLY A 40 13.70 5.42 -9.53
CA GLY A 40 14.99 5.42 -10.22
C GLY A 40 15.08 4.44 -11.39
N VAL A 41 13.96 4.18 -12.07
CA VAL A 41 13.88 3.26 -13.22
C VAL A 41 13.25 3.92 -14.43
N SER A 42 13.40 3.33 -15.62
CA SER A 42 12.65 3.78 -16.80
C SER A 42 11.18 3.39 -16.71
N GLU A 43 10.30 4.15 -17.36
CA GLU A 43 8.87 3.84 -17.40
C GLU A 43 8.59 2.47 -18.05
N ALA A 44 9.37 2.10 -19.07
CA ALA A 44 9.31 0.75 -19.66
C ALA A 44 9.73 -0.35 -18.66
N ALA A 45 10.67 -0.07 -17.75
CA ALA A 45 11.04 -1.01 -16.71
C ALA A 45 9.94 -1.18 -15.64
N LEU A 46 9.22 -0.10 -15.32
CA LEU A 46 8.05 -0.12 -14.46
C LEU A 46 6.97 -1.10 -15.00
N TYR A 47 6.67 -1.01 -16.30
CA TYR A 47 5.67 -1.87 -16.95
C TYR A 47 6.02 -3.36 -16.99
N ARG A 48 7.31 -3.72 -16.83
CA ARG A 48 7.71 -5.14 -16.69
C ARG A 48 7.27 -5.74 -15.35
N HIS A 49 7.06 -4.92 -14.33
CA HIS A 49 6.57 -5.36 -13.02
C HIS A 49 5.06 -5.23 -12.90
N PHE A 50 4.48 -4.19 -13.50
CA PHE A 50 3.05 -3.95 -13.49
C PHE A 50 2.57 -3.63 -14.90
N PRO A 51 1.83 -4.53 -15.56
CA PRO A 51 1.45 -4.39 -16.97
C PRO A 51 0.62 -3.14 -17.29
N SER A 52 -0.01 -2.52 -16.28
CA SER A 52 -0.78 -1.28 -16.43
C SER A 52 -0.72 -0.45 -15.15
N LYS A 53 -1.07 0.83 -15.26
CA LYS A 53 -1.28 1.69 -14.09
C LYS A 53 -2.31 1.08 -13.13
N ALA A 54 -3.43 0.56 -13.64
CA ALA A 54 -4.46 -0.06 -12.81
C ALA A 54 -3.90 -1.21 -11.96
N ARG A 55 -3.08 -2.10 -12.55
CA ARG A 55 -2.42 -3.19 -11.82
C ARG A 55 -1.46 -2.71 -10.72
N MET A 56 -0.88 -1.52 -10.83
CA MET A 56 -0.07 -0.93 -9.76
C MET A 56 -0.93 -0.55 -8.55
N PHE A 57 -2.10 0.04 -8.78
CA PHE A 57 -3.03 0.42 -7.73
C PHE A 57 -3.71 -0.81 -7.10
N GLU A 58 -4.12 -1.79 -7.90
CA GLU A 58 -4.61 -3.08 -7.39
C GLU A 58 -3.57 -3.74 -6.48
N GLY A 59 -2.31 -3.84 -6.93
CA GLY A 59 -1.23 -4.41 -6.11
C GLY A 59 -0.95 -3.60 -4.83
N LEU A 60 -1.19 -2.29 -4.84
CA LEU A 60 -1.08 -1.47 -3.63
C LEU A 60 -2.24 -1.74 -2.66
N ILE A 61 -3.47 -1.89 -3.18
CA ILE A 61 -4.64 -2.24 -2.39
C ILE A 61 -4.43 -3.60 -1.73
N GLU A 62 -4.04 -4.62 -2.52
CA GLU A 62 -3.69 -5.96 -2.02
C GLU A 62 -2.64 -5.88 -0.90
N PHE A 63 -1.57 -5.09 -1.09
CA PHE A 63 -0.53 -4.92 -0.09
C PHE A 63 -1.04 -4.30 1.22
N ILE A 64 -1.93 -3.32 1.13
CA ILE A 64 -2.54 -2.69 2.32
C ILE A 64 -3.48 -3.66 3.02
N GLU A 65 -4.32 -4.37 2.26
CA GLU A 65 -5.25 -5.38 2.78
C GLU A 65 -4.51 -6.50 3.51
N ASP A 66 -3.44 -7.03 2.92
CA ASP A 66 -2.59 -8.05 3.53
C ASP A 66 -1.96 -7.55 4.83
N THR A 67 -1.48 -6.30 4.83
CA THR A 67 -0.87 -5.68 6.02
C THR A 67 -1.88 -5.53 7.16
N ILE A 68 -3.06 -5.00 6.88
CA ILE A 68 -4.12 -4.80 7.88
C ILE A 68 -4.64 -6.15 8.38
N THR A 69 -4.92 -7.09 7.46
CA THR A 69 -5.46 -8.42 7.80
C THR A 69 -4.48 -9.22 8.64
N THR A 70 -3.19 -9.20 8.28
CA THR A 70 -2.13 -9.84 9.09
C THR A 70 -2.12 -9.28 10.52
N ARG A 71 -2.29 -7.96 10.67
CA ARG A 71 -2.32 -7.32 11.98
C ARG A 71 -3.59 -7.65 12.76
N ILE A 72 -4.75 -7.71 12.10
CA ILE A 72 -6.01 -8.14 12.69
C ILE A 72 -5.90 -9.59 13.19
N ASN A 73 -5.41 -10.51 12.37
CA ASN A 73 -5.25 -11.91 12.76
C ASN A 73 -4.38 -12.05 14.01
N ARG A 74 -3.29 -11.28 14.10
CA ARG A 74 -2.46 -11.24 15.31
C ARG A 74 -3.21 -10.73 16.54
N ILE A 75 -4.06 -9.71 16.40
CA ILE A 75 -4.92 -9.25 17.50
C ILE A 75 -5.88 -10.36 17.95
N LEU A 76 -6.46 -11.10 17.00
CA LEU A 76 -7.35 -12.23 17.31
C LEU A 76 -6.61 -13.39 18.00
N ASP A 77 -5.35 -13.61 17.64
CA ASP A 77 -4.53 -14.65 18.27
C ASP A 77 -4.10 -14.26 19.69
N ASP A 78 -3.65 -13.01 19.89
CA ASP A 78 -3.06 -12.53 21.14
C ASP A 78 -4.11 -12.16 22.22
N GLU A 79 -5.22 -11.54 21.83
CA GLU A 79 -6.32 -11.15 22.75
C GLU A 79 -7.46 -12.16 22.65
N LYS A 80 -8.11 -12.49 23.77
CA LYS A 80 -9.22 -13.47 23.83
C LYS A 80 -10.56 -12.84 24.21
N ASP A 81 -10.55 -11.69 24.89
CA ASP A 81 -11.77 -10.95 25.20
C ASP A 81 -12.35 -10.30 23.94
N THR A 82 -13.63 -10.56 23.66
CA THR A 82 -14.31 -10.11 22.44
C THR A 82 -14.40 -8.59 22.35
N LEU A 83 -14.69 -7.90 23.45
CA LEU A 83 -14.83 -6.44 23.44
C LEU A 83 -13.46 -5.77 23.24
N ASN A 84 -12.40 -6.30 23.85
CA ASN A 84 -11.05 -5.83 23.66
C ASN A 84 -10.55 -6.07 22.22
N ARG A 85 -10.84 -7.24 21.62
CA ARG A 85 -10.56 -7.49 20.19
C ARG A 85 -11.20 -6.44 19.29
N LEU A 86 -12.49 -6.17 19.47
CA LEU A 86 -13.21 -5.16 18.69
C LEU A 86 -12.58 -3.78 18.87
N ARG A 87 -12.27 -3.39 20.10
CA ARG A 87 -11.60 -2.11 20.40
C ARG A 87 -10.26 -2.00 19.68
N MET A 88 -9.42 -3.04 19.75
CA MET A 88 -8.09 -3.04 19.13
C MET A 88 -8.15 -3.02 17.61
N VAL A 89 -9.09 -3.75 17.00
CA VAL A 89 -9.29 -3.75 15.54
C VAL A 89 -9.80 -2.38 15.07
N LEU A 90 -10.78 -1.79 15.77
CA LEU A 90 -11.25 -0.44 15.45
C LEU A 90 -10.14 0.59 15.60
N GLN A 91 -9.35 0.52 16.67
CA GLN A 91 -8.21 1.41 16.88
C GLN A 91 -7.17 1.25 15.76
N LEU A 92 -6.86 0.03 15.34
CA LEU A 92 -5.96 -0.24 14.21
C LEU A 92 -6.45 0.46 12.93
N ILE A 93 -7.72 0.27 12.57
CA ILE A 93 -8.30 0.83 11.34
C ILE A 93 -8.31 2.36 11.40
N LEU A 94 -8.76 2.94 12.52
CA LEU A 94 -8.86 4.38 12.69
C LEU A 94 -7.47 5.04 12.70
N THR A 95 -6.50 4.45 13.42
CA THR A 95 -5.11 4.95 13.41
C THR A 95 -4.46 4.80 12.05
N PHE A 96 -4.73 3.71 11.32
CA PHE A 96 -4.26 3.57 9.94
C PHE A 96 -4.81 4.70 9.06
N ALA A 97 -6.11 4.98 9.14
CA ALA A 97 -6.76 6.01 8.36
C ALA A 97 -6.24 7.42 8.67
N GLU A 98 -6.06 7.73 9.97
CA GLU A 98 -5.52 9.00 10.43
C GLU A 98 -4.08 9.23 9.96
N ARG A 99 -3.24 8.18 9.98
CA ARG A 99 -1.82 8.29 9.62
C ARG A 99 -1.55 8.18 8.12
N ASN A 100 -2.48 7.64 7.35
CA ASN A 100 -2.31 7.38 5.92
C ASN A 100 -3.54 7.87 5.12
N PRO A 101 -3.83 9.19 5.13
CA PRO A 101 -4.99 9.75 4.43
C PRO A 101 -4.96 9.52 2.91
N GLY A 102 -3.77 9.48 2.29
CA GLY A 102 -3.60 9.21 0.87
C GLY A 102 -4.01 7.78 0.48
N LEU A 103 -3.55 6.80 1.23
CA LEU A 103 -3.92 5.39 1.08
C LEU A 103 -5.41 5.16 1.37
N THR A 104 -5.94 5.81 2.40
CA THR A 104 -7.37 5.74 2.76
C THR A 104 -8.28 6.26 1.64
N ARG A 105 -7.87 7.31 0.94
CA ARG A 105 -8.60 7.84 -0.22
C ARG A 105 -8.73 6.79 -1.33
N ILE A 106 -7.67 6.02 -1.59
CA ILE A 106 -7.66 4.95 -2.58
C ILE A 106 -8.60 3.82 -2.17
N MET A 107 -8.50 3.36 -0.92
CA MET A 107 -9.34 2.27 -0.41
C MET A 107 -10.83 2.60 -0.39
N THR A 108 -11.18 3.88 -0.31
CA THR A 108 -12.57 4.36 -0.28
C THR A 108 -13.09 4.80 -1.66
N GLY A 109 -12.30 4.64 -2.73
CA GLY A 109 -12.70 4.95 -4.10
C GLY A 109 -12.71 6.45 -4.45
N HIS A 110 -12.08 7.30 -3.64
CA HIS A 110 -12.04 8.75 -3.83
C HIS A 110 -10.82 9.23 -4.65
N ALA A 111 -10.23 8.37 -5.47
CA ALA A 111 -8.94 8.60 -6.15
C ALA A 111 -9.04 8.74 -7.67
#